data_AF-A0A6J0WIW1-F1
#
_entry.id   AF-A0A6J0WIW1-F1
#
_cell.length_a   1.000
_cell.length_b   1.000
_cell.length_c   1.000
_cell.angle_alpha   90.00
_cell.angle_beta   90.00
_cell.angle_gamma   90.00
#
_symmetry.space_group_name_H-M   'P 1'
#
loop_
_entity.id
_entity.type
_entity.pdbx_description
1 polymer ?
#
loop_
_entity_poly.entity_id
_entity_poly.type
_entity_poly.pdbx_seq_one_letter_code
_entity_poly.pdbx_strand_id
1 'polypeptide(L)'
;MGSEGSWRQLLGPEPPRWLTRGRGAGGLGLGVERRQGAHRQRCRDSRDHRGQPCCLRCRRGSNVALMLDVRSLGAVEPICSVRTPQEVTLHFLRTAGRPLSRQALQHRPPSPTQLEEEFLRIPSNFVSPEDLDIPGHASKDRYKTILPNPQSRVCLGRAQSQEDGNYINANYIRGYGGQDKAYIATQGPMPNTVSDFWEMVWQEEATLIIMLTQLREGKEKCVHYWPTEEETYGPFRVRVQDVRECPEYTVRTLTIQHQEQCRALKHILFSAWPDHQTPESAGPLLRLVAEVEDSPETATSSGPIVVHCSAGIGRTGCFIATRIGCQQLKAQGEVDVLGIVCQLRLDRGGMIQTAEQYQFLHHTLALFAAQLPEEPSP
;
A
#
# COMPACT_ATOMS: atom_id res chain seq x y z
N MET A 1 5.38 -37.46 3.77
CA MET A 1 4.09 -37.05 4.37
C MET A 1 4.42 -36.29 5.64
N GLY A 2 4.80 -35.03 5.51
CA GLY A 2 5.11 -34.16 6.65
C GLY A 2 3.85 -33.46 7.09
N SER A 3 3.53 -33.52 8.37
CA SER A 3 2.45 -32.75 8.96
C SER A 3 2.83 -31.26 8.96
N GLU A 4 2.47 -30.54 7.90
CA GLU A 4 2.44 -29.08 7.96
C GLU A 4 1.31 -28.70 8.93
N GLY A 5 1.68 -28.40 10.18
CA GLY A 5 0.73 -27.87 11.15
C GLY A 5 0.10 -26.58 10.63
N SER A 6 -1.21 -26.42 10.83
CA SER A 6 -1.96 -25.22 10.45
C SER A 6 -1.33 -23.97 11.08
N TRP A 7 -1.27 -22.87 10.34
CA TRP A 7 -0.68 -21.62 10.82
C TRP A 7 -1.39 -21.09 12.07
N ARG A 8 -2.69 -21.39 12.22
CA ARG A 8 -3.43 -21.08 13.45
C ARG A 8 -2.93 -21.85 14.67
N GLN A 9 -2.41 -23.05 14.51
CA GLN A 9 -1.90 -23.84 15.64
C GLN A 9 -0.62 -23.22 16.24
N LEU A 10 0.09 -22.38 15.48
CA LEU A 10 1.24 -21.62 15.96
C LEU A 10 0.83 -20.42 16.84
N LEU A 11 -0.39 -19.90 16.66
CA LEU A 11 -0.90 -18.74 17.39
C LEU A 11 -1.62 -19.19 18.67
N GLY A 12 -0.87 -19.42 19.76
CA GLY A 12 -1.44 -19.69 21.08
C GLY A 12 -2.30 -18.54 21.64
N PRO A 13 -3.11 -18.77 22.69
CA PRO A 13 -3.83 -17.69 23.39
C PRO A 13 -2.84 -16.71 24.01
N GLU A 14 -3.11 -15.39 23.93
CA GLU A 14 -2.17 -14.36 24.38
C GLU A 14 -1.79 -14.49 25.87
N PRO A 15 -0.52 -14.22 26.25
CA PRO A 15 -0.15 -14.03 27.64
C PRO A 15 -0.72 -12.69 28.17
N PRO A 16 -0.96 -12.58 29.49
CA PRO A 16 -1.63 -11.42 30.08
C PRO A 16 -0.83 -10.11 29.90
N ARG A 17 -1.56 -9.02 29.62
CA ARG A 17 -1.05 -7.65 29.44
C ARG A 17 -0.23 -7.21 30.66
N TRP A 18 1.08 -7.03 30.48
CA TRP A 18 1.92 -6.29 31.43
C TRP A 18 2.33 -4.94 30.84
N LEU A 19 2.28 -3.91 31.69
CA LEU A 19 2.57 -2.49 31.46
C LEU A 19 1.38 -1.60 31.01
N THR A 20 0.41 -1.42 31.90
CA THR A 20 -0.14 -0.08 32.17
C THR A 20 0.21 0.30 33.60
N ARG A 21 1.06 1.34 33.80
CA ARG A 21 1.03 2.19 34.99
C ARG A 21 1.96 3.42 34.90
N GLY A 22 1.32 4.59 35.05
CA GLY A 22 1.89 5.84 35.57
C GLY A 22 1.86 6.98 34.54
N ARG A 23 1.23 8.14 34.76
CA ARG A 23 0.50 8.72 35.89
C ARG A 23 -0.46 9.79 35.34
N GLY A 24 -1.54 10.04 36.06
CA GLY A 24 -2.47 11.14 35.77
C GLY A 24 -2.24 12.40 36.62
N ALA A 25 -3.11 13.37 36.30
CA ALA A 25 -3.61 14.51 37.07
C ALA A 25 -2.84 15.83 37.09
N GLY A 26 -3.56 16.91 36.75
CA GLY A 26 -3.24 18.29 37.12
C GLY A 26 -3.85 19.34 36.20
N GLY A 27 -5.17 19.57 36.28
CA GLY A 27 -5.79 20.76 35.68
C GLY A 27 -5.68 21.98 36.60
N LEU A 28 -5.81 23.19 36.03
CA LEU A 28 -6.38 24.39 36.67
C LEU A 28 -6.65 25.43 35.57
N GLY A 29 -7.89 25.92 35.52
CA GLY A 29 -8.32 27.02 34.64
C GLY A 29 -8.17 28.40 35.27
N LEU A 30 -8.83 29.37 34.61
CA LEU A 30 -8.95 30.83 34.84
C LEU A 30 -8.19 31.59 33.72
N GLY A 31 -8.73 32.58 33.02
CA GLY A 31 -9.97 33.34 33.13
C GLY A 31 -9.73 34.67 32.38
N VAL A 32 -10.55 34.91 31.36
CA VAL A 32 -11.00 36.20 30.78
C VAL A 32 -10.21 37.48 31.13
N GLU A 33 -9.75 38.23 30.12
CA GLU A 33 -10.21 39.62 29.96
C GLU A 33 -10.00 40.22 28.55
N ARG A 34 -11.01 40.99 28.15
CA ARG A 34 -11.18 41.71 26.88
C ARG A 34 -10.46 43.06 26.92
N ARG A 35 -10.14 43.61 25.74
CA ARG A 35 -10.49 44.97 25.23
C ARG A 35 -9.77 45.13 23.88
N GLN A 36 -10.40 45.40 22.73
CA GLN A 36 -11.34 46.44 22.28
C GLN A 36 -10.67 47.19 21.12
N GLY A 37 -11.45 47.57 20.11
CA GLY A 37 -11.06 48.46 19.01
C GLY A 37 -11.28 47.82 17.64
N ALA A 38 -12.50 47.73 17.09
CA ALA A 38 -13.21 48.81 16.36
C ALA A 38 -12.39 49.34 15.16
N HIS A 39 -12.88 49.50 13.93
CA HIS A 39 -14.23 49.79 13.44
C HIS A 39 -14.19 49.68 11.89
N ARG A 40 -15.25 49.11 11.27
CA ARG A 40 -15.96 49.59 10.03
C ARG A 40 -15.19 49.77 8.69
N GLN A 41 -15.75 49.60 7.49
CA GLN A 41 -17.08 49.21 6.97
C GLN A 41 -16.90 48.87 5.47
N ARG A 42 -17.80 48.03 4.95
CA ARG A 42 -17.98 47.62 3.55
C ARG A 42 -18.50 48.77 2.66
N CYS A 43 -18.23 48.72 1.35
CA CYS A 43 -19.16 48.29 0.28
C CYS A 43 -18.80 48.89 -1.10
N ARG A 44 -18.91 48.04 -2.15
CA ARG A 44 -19.38 48.20 -3.56
C ARG A 44 -19.45 49.63 -4.14
N ASP A 45 -19.07 49.92 -5.40
CA ASP A 45 -19.69 49.44 -6.64
C ASP A 45 -18.96 49.90 -7.94
N SER A 46 -19.07 49.08 -9.00
CA SER A 46 -19.15 49.32 -10.46
C SER A 46 -18.52 50.55 -11.18
N ARG A 47 -17.77 50.31 -12.28
CA ARG A 47 -18.13 50.54 -13.72
C ARG A 47 -16.91 50.61 -14.68
N ASP A 48 -16.87 49.66 -15.61
CA ASP A 48 -16.64 49.73 -17.08
C ASP A 48 -15.83 50.88 -17.74
N HIS A 49 -14.74 50.57 -18.47
CA HIS A 49 -14.56 50.83 -19.94
C HIS A 49 -13.16 50.52 -20.53
N ARG A 50 -13.17 49.65 -21.56
CA ARG A 50 -12.47 49.62 -22.89
C ARG A 50 -11.00 50.06 -23.08
N GLY A 51 -10.24 49.22 -23.82
CA GLY A 51 -9.26 49.66 -24.84
C GLY A 51 -7.89 48.95 -24.86
N GLN A 52 -7.66 48.06 -25.84
CA GLN A 52 -6.40 47.37 -26.22
C GLN A 52 -5.25 48.32 -26.69
N PRO A 53 -4.08 47.84 -27.19
CA PRO A 53 -3.09 46.87 -26.66
C PRO A 53 -1.65 47.44 -26.70
N CYS A 54 -0.70 46.91 -25.91
CA CYS A 54 0.73 47.29 -26.03
C CYS A 54 1.59 46.12 -26.54
N CYS A 55 2.38 46.46 -27.56
CA CYS A 55 3.13 45.60 -28.47
C CYS A 55 4.26 44.76 -27.83
N LEU A 56 4.44 43.58 -28.42
CA LEU A 56 5.65 42.77 -28.40
C LEU A 56 6.88 43.60 -28.79
N ARG A 57 7.95 43.50 -27.99
CA ARG A 57 9.28 43.99 -28.37
C ARG A 57 10.31 42.90 -28.16
N CYS A 58 10.59 42.15 -29.22
CA CYS A 58 11.78 41.33 -29.36
C CYS A 58 13.04 42.17 -29.16
N ARG A 59 13.98 41.69 -28.33
CA ARG A 59 15.36 42.14 -28.34
C ARG A 59 16.29 40.95 -28.60
N ARG A 60 16.75 40.93 -29.85
CA ARG A 60 18.08 40.56 -30.38
C ARG A 60 18.87 39.51 -29.60
N GLY A 61 19.01 38.34 -30.24
CA GLY A 61 20.02 37.34 -29.91
C GLY A 61 21.43 37.84 -30.17
N SER A 62 22.34 37.43 -29.28
CA SER A 62 23.78 37.43 -29.50
C SER A 62 24.16 36.05 -30.01
N ASN A 63 24.61 35.97 -31.26
CA ASN A 63 25.25 34.78 -31.80
C ASN A 63 26.67 34.70 -31.23
N VAL A 64 26.87 33.90 -30.18
CA VAL A 64 28.19 33.40 -29.81
C VAL A 64 28.27 31.96 -30.30
N ALA A 65 28.83 31.78 -31.49
CA ALA A 65 29.22 30.45 -31.95
C ALA A 65 30.46 30.03 -31.15
N LEU A 66 30.26 29.16 -30.15
CA LEU A 66 31.35 28.46 -29.49
C LEU A 66 31.80 27.31 -30.41
N MET A 67 32.85 27.54 -31.21
CA MET A 67 33.60 26.43 -31.80
C MET A 67 34.49 25.84 -30.71
N LEU A 68 34.18 24.63 -30.27
CA LEU A 68 35.07 23.83 -29.43
C LEU A 68 36.12 23.16 -30.32
N ASP A 69 37.39 23.45 -30.07
CA ASP A 69 38.53 22.81 -30.70
C ASP A 69 38.71 21.39 -30.11
N VAL A 70 38.54 20.36 -30.95
CA VAL A 70 38.51 18.95 -30.53
C VAL A 70 39.89 18.28 -30.62
N ARG A 71 40.98 19.05 -30.64
CA ARG A 71 42.33 18.49 -30.85
C ARG A 71 43.15 18.20 -29.59
N SER A 72 42.53 18.22 -28.41
CA SER A 72 43.22 17.94 -27.13
C SER A 72 42.49 16.95 -26.22
N LEU A 73 41.94 15.85 -26.77
CA LEU A 73 41.46 14.72 -25.95
C LEU A 73 42.52 13.62 -25.89
N GLY A 74 43.65 13.93 -25.24
CA GLY A 74 44.55 12.92 -24.70
C GLY A 74 43.96 12.39 -23.39
N ALA A 75 43.67 11.09 -23.34
CA ALA A 75 43.21 10.34 -22.17
C ALA A 75 41.97 10.93 -21.47
N VAL A 76 40.79 10.71 -22.05
CA VAL A 76 39.53 10.88 -21.33
C VAL A 76 39.42 9.72 -20.35
N GLU A 77 39.56 10.00 -19.04
CA GLU A 77 39.09 9.07 -18.01
C GLU A 77 37.67 8.61 -18.36
N PRO A 78 37.31 7.33 -18.18
CA PRO A 78 35.97 6.87 -18.51
C PRO A 78 34.97 7.76 -17.79
N ILE A 79 34.12 8.46 -18.56
CA ILE A 79 33.08 9.34 -18.04
C ILE A 79 32.34 8.55 -16.98
N CYS A 80 32.51 8.95 -15.71
CA CYS A 80 31.76 8.38 -14.60
C CYS A 80 30.29 8.50 -14.98
N SER A 81 29.60 7.36 -15.21
CA SER A 81 28.22 7.37 -15.66
C SER A 81 27.40 8.16 -14.65
N VAL A 82 26.96 9.37 -15.02
CA VAL A 82 26.13 10.20 -14.14
C VAL A 82 24.84 9.43 -13.92
N ARG A 83 24.68 8.82 -12.75
CA ARG A 83 23.46 8.10 -12.41
C ARG A 83 22.33 9.10 -12.27
N THR A 84 21.24 8.92 -13.00
CA THR A 84 20.05 9.76 -12.84
C THR A 84 19.44 9.56 -11.44
N PRO A 85 18.66 10.53 -10.90
CA PRO A 85 17.98 10.34 -9.61
C PRO A 85 17.10 9.07 -9.56
N GLN A 86 16.48 8.72 -10.69
CA GLN A 86 15.70 7.50 -10.85
C GLN A 86 16.60 6.25 -10.79
N GLU A 87 17.76 6.25 -11.46
CA GLU A 87 18.71 5.14 -11.40
C GLU A 87 19.28 4.94 -9.99
N VAL A 88 19.56 6.02 -9.26
CA VAL A 88 19.99 5.94 -7.84
C VAL A 88 18.90 5.32 -6.98
N THR A 89 17.65 5.74 -7.19
CA THR A 89 16.47 5.17 -6.50
C THR A 89 16.34 3.67 -6.79
N LEU A 90 16.34 3.27 -8.06
CA LEU A 90 16.21 1.88 -8.46
C LEU A 90 17.39 1.03 -8.00
N HIS A 91 18.60 1.59 -8.00
CA HIS A 91 19.78 0.90 -7.48
C HIS A 91 19.62 0.60 -5.99
N PHE A 92 19.27 1.61 -5.18
CA PHE A 92 19.04 1.42 -3.74
C PHE A 92 17.99 0.34 -3.50
N LEU A 93 16.82 0.44 -4.15
CA LEU A 93 15.72 -0.50 -3.93
C LEU A 93 16.03 -1.93 -4.39
N ARG A 94 17.01 -2.13 -5.29
CA ARG A 94 17.43 -3.46 -5.76
C ARG A 94 18.54 -4.08 -4.91
N THR A 95 19.29 -3.28 -4.15
CA THR A 95 20.50 -3.75 -3.45
C THR A 95 20.44 -3.58 -1.94
N ALA A 96 19.55 -2.73 -1.41
CA ALA A 96 19.41 -2.55 0.03
C ALA A 96 18.79 -3.79 0.67
N GLY A 97 19.38 -4.22 1.78
CA GLY A 97 18.92 -5.35 2.57
C GLY A 97 19.62 -5.34 3.93
N ARG A 98 18.93 -5.84 4.94
CA ARG A 98 19.43 -6.04 6.30
C ARG A 98 18.80 -7.31 6.87
N PRO A 99 19.32 -8.49 6.51
CA PRO A 99 18.86 -9.75 7.08
C PRO A 99 19.02 -9.75 8.60
N LEU A 100 17.97 -10.14 9.30
CA LEU A 100 17.93 -10.31 10.75
C LEU A 100 17.60 -11.76 11.05
N SER A 101 18.49 -12.46 11.76
CA SER A 101 18.19 -13.79 12.28
C SER A 101 17.03 -13.72 13.27
N ARG A 102 16.32 -14.84 13.46
CA ARG A 102 15.26 -14.98 14.47
C ARG A 102 15.73 -14.48 15.85
N GLN A 103 16.93 -14.88 16.28
CA GLN A 103 17.52 -14.46 17.55
C GLN A 103 17.75 -12.94 17.61
N ALA A 104 18.27 -12.34 16.54
CA ALA A 104 18.50 -10.90 16.48
C ALA A 104 17.18 -10.13 16.54
N LEU A 105 16.17 -10.56 15.80
CA LEU A 105 14.84 -9.95 15.79
C LEU A 105 14.17 -9.97 17.18
N GLN A 106 14.36 -11.04 17.94
CA GLN A 106 13.73 -11.20 19.26
C GLN A 106 14.52 -10.53 20.40
N HIS A 107 15.84 -10.65 20.41
CA HIS A 107 16.66 -10.28 21.57
C HIS A 107 17.54 -9.04 21.36
N ARG A 108 17.83 -8.68 20.10
CA ARG A 108 18.67 -7.53 19.75
C ARG A 108 18.10 -6.78 18.53
N PRO A 109 16.80 -6.41 18.54
CA PRO A 109 16.23 -5.68 17.41
C PRO A 109 16.90 -4.29 17.29
N PRO A 110 16.94 -3.70 16.09
CA PRO A 110 17.35 -2.31 15.94
C PRO A 110 16.46 -1.39 16.80
N SER A 111 17.05 -0.32 17.35
CA SER A 111 16.29 0.63 18.17
C SER A 111 15.24 1.38 17.33
N PRO A 112 14.19 1.94 17.93
CA PRO A 112 13.19 2.73 17.20
C PRO A 112 13.80 3.85 16.35
N THR A 113 14.80 4.55 16.87
CA THR A 113 15.54 5.59 16.15
C THR A 113 16.31 5.03 14.95
N GLN A 114 16.96 3.87 15.10
CA GLN A 114 17.64 3.22 13.97
C GLN A 114 16.65 2.79 12.88
N LEU A 115 15.48 2.29 13.26
CA LEU A 115 14.43 1.90 12.31
C LEU A 115 13.83 3.11 11.60
N GLU A 116 13.67 4.24 12.30
CA GLU A 116 13.22 5.50 11.69
C GLU A 116 14.24 6.03 10.69
N GLU A 117 15.52 6.09 11.05
CA GLU A 117 16.61 6.50 10.14
C GLU A 117 16.71 5.58 8.92
N GLU A 118 16.60 4.27 9.13
CA GLU A 118 16.58 3.28 8.05
C GLU A 118 15.39 3.50 7.11
N PHE A 119 14.18 3.67 7.66
CA PHE A 119 12.97 3.92 6.88
C PHE A 119 13.03 5.20 6.05
N LEU A 120 13.53 6.29 6.63
CA LEU A 120 13.67 7.59 5.97
C LEU A 120 14.65 7.54 4.78
N ARG A 121 15.57 6.58 4.76
CA ARG A 121 16.51 6.37 3.64
C ARG A 121 15.90 5.59 2.48
N ILE A 122 14.79 4.89 2.68
CA ILE A 122 14.15 4.11 1.63
C ILE A 122 13.46 5.09 0.65
N PRO A 123 13.82 5.11 -0.65
CA PRO A 123 13.14 5.93 -1.63
C PRO A 123 11.66 5.56 -1.74
N SER A 124 10.78 6.53 -1.99
CA SER A 124 9.34 6.27 -2.10
C SER A 124 8.96 5.58 -3.41
N ASN A 125 9.69 5.84 -4.50
CA ASN A 125 9.40 5.37 -5.85
C ASN A 125 7.98 5.76 -6.36
N PHE A 126 7.47 6.91 -5.90
CA PHE A 126 6.24 7.48 -6.45
C PHE A 126 6.45 7.86 -7.91
N VAL A 127 5.39 7.68 -8.70
CA VAL A 127 5.33 8.09 -10.10
C VAL A 127 4.70 9.48 -10.16
N SER A 128 5.30 10.35 -10.97
CA SER A 128 4.74 11.67 -11.17
C SER A 128 3.58 11.60 -12.18
N PRO A 129 2.57 12.48 -12.11
CA PRO A 129 1.47 12.47 -13.08
C PRO A 129 1.93 12.58 -14.54
N GLU A 130 3.07 13.21 -14.79
CA GLU A 130 3.65 13.38 -16.13
C GLU A 130 4.18 12.06 -16.72
N ASP A 131 4.58 11.11 -15.85
CA ASP A 131 5.06 9.79 -16.25
C ASP A 131 3.91 8.82 -16.60
N LEU A 132 2.66 9.20 -16.32
CA LEU A 132 1.47 8.38 -16.53
C LEU A 132 0.59 8.95 -17.66
N ASP A 133 0.95 8.65 -18.91
CA ASP A 133 0.21 9.08 -20.10
C ASP A 133 -1.07 8.24 -20.32
N ILE A 134 -2.04 8.40 -19.45
CA ILE A 134 -3.35 7.72 -19.50
C ILE A 134 -4.47 8.75 -19.37
N PRO A 135 -5.04 9.24 -20.49
CA PRO A 135 -6.09 10.25 -20.45
C PRO A 135 -7.25 9.88 -19.51
N GLY A 136 -7.64 10.81 -18.64
CA GLY A 136 -8.78 10.62 -17.73
C GLY A 136 -8.51 9.79 -16.46
N HIS A 137 -7.28 9.26 -16.27
CA HIS A 137 -6.93 8.43 -15.11
C HIS A 137 -7.24 9.12 -13.76
N ALA A 138 -7.04 10.43 -13.68
CA ALA A 138 -7.24 11.22 -12.46
C ALA A 138 -8.67 11.15 -11.89
N SER A 139 -9.68 10.84 -12.72
CA SER A 139 -11.06 10.61 -12.25
C SER A 139 -11.25 9.27 -11.54
N LYS A 140 -10.34 8.32 -11.76
CA LYS A 140 -10.30 6.97 -11.17
C LYS A 140 -9.28 6.86 -10.03
N ASP A 141 -8.61 7.95 -9.66
CA ASP A 141 -7.67 8.01 -8.55
C ASP A 141 -8.28 8.67 -7.30
N ARG A 142 -8.31 7.94 -6.19
CA ARG A 142 -8.76 8.50 -4.90
C ARG A 142 -7.80 9.58 -4.40
N TYR A 143 -6.51 9.43 -4.69
CA TYR A 143 -5.46 10.37 -4.31
C TYR A 143 -4.57 10.70 -5.51
N LYS A 144 -4.53 11.98 -5.89
CA LYS A 144 -3.84 12.47 -7.09
C LYS A 144 -2.33 12.18 -7.15
N THR A 145 -1.70 11.97 -6.00
CA THR A 145 -0.25 11.75 -5.87
C THR A 145 0.10 10.29 -5.60
N ILE A 146 -0.88 9.39 -5.55
CA ILE A 146 -0.67 7.96 -5.32
C ILE A 146 -1.13 7.25 -6.58
N LEU A 147 -0.21 7.10 -7.52
CA LEU A 147 -0.45 6.57 -8.85
C LEU A 147 0.20 5.18 -8.98
N PRO A 148 -0.34 4.29 -9.83
CA PRO A 148 0.25 2.99 -10.05
C PRO A 148 1.53 3.12 -10.90
N ASN A 149 2.61 2.45 -10.49
CA ASN A 149 3.83 2.39 -11.30
C ASN A 149 3.55 1.74 -12.66
N PRO A 150 3.90 2.36 -13.80
CA PRO A 150 3.55 1.85 -15.13
C PRO A 150 4.03 0.42 -15.42
N GLN A 151 5.18 0.03 -14.86
CA GLN A 151 5.84 -1.25 -15.15
C GLN A 151 5.09 -2.46 -14.56
N SER A 152 4.30 -2.24 -13.52
CA SER A 152 3.60 -3.28 -12.76
C SER A 152 2.10 -3.02 -12.64
N ARG A 153 1.58 -1.97 -13.32
CA ARG A 153 0.15 -1.62 -13.23
C ARG A 153 -0.72 -2.75 -13.77
N VAL A 154 -1.89 -2.92 -13.17
CA VAL A 154 -2.91 -3.81 -13.73
C VAL A 154 -3.63 -3.08 -14.87
N CYS A 155 -3.79 -3.76 -16.01
CA CYS A 155 -4.45 -3.23 -17.18
C CYS A 155 -5.77 -3.97 -17.38
N LEU A 156 -6.90 -3.27 -17.36
CA LEU A 156 -8.20 -3.89 -17.63
C LEU A 156 -8.34 -4.22 -19.13
N GLY A 157 -8.68 -5.46 -19.43
CA GLY A 157 -8.77 -6.00 -20.78
C GLY A 157 -10.02 -5.59 -21.54
N ARG A 158 -11.04 -5.04 -20.85
CA ARG A 158 -12.32 -4.58 -21.42
C ARG A 158 -12.90 -5.55 -22.42
N ALA A 159 -13.10 -6.79 -21.98
CA ALA A 159 -13.64 -7.82 -22.84
C ALA A 159 -14.96 -7.37 -23.50
N GLN A 160 -15.81 -6.57 -22.83
CA GLN A 160 -17.16 -6.21 -23.32
C GLN A 160 -17.77 -4.89 -22.79
N SER A 161 -17.05 -3.98 -22.12
CA SER A 161 -17.65 -2.74 -21.54
C SER A 161 -17.59 -1.54 -22.50
N GLN A 162 -18.65 -0.71 -22.50
CA GLN A 162 -18.79 0.50 -23.34
C GLN A 162 -17.95 1.70 -22.86
N GLU A 163 -17.31 1.60 -21.70
CA GLU A 163 -16.40 2.66 -21.27
C GLU A 163 -15.11 2.60 -22.10
N ASP A 164 -14.47 3.75 -22.33
CA ASP A 164 -13.12 3.85 -22.94
C ASP A 164 -11.99 3.86 -21.88
N GLY A 165 -10.93 3.06 -22.05
CA GLY A 165 -9.74 3.01 -21.16
C GLY A 165 -9.42 1.68 -20.45
N ASN A 166 -8.15 1.37 -20.18
CA ASN A 166 -7.72 0.13 -19.51
C ASN A 166 -7.22 0.35 -18.07
N TYR A 167 -7.70 1.43 -17.42
CA TYR A 167 -7.11 1.96 -16.21
C TYR A 167 -7.84 1.52 -14.94
N ILE A 168 -7.05 1.03 -13.98
CA ILE A 168 -7.40 0.92 -12.57
C ILE A 168 -6.15 1.29 -11.75
N ASN A 169 -6.32 1.96 -10.62
CA ASN A 169 -5.21 2.28 -9.72
C ASN A 169 -4.81 1.05 -8.89
N ALA A 170 -4.10 0.12 -9.53
CA ALA A 170 -3.65 -1.14 -8.96
C ALA A 170 -2.31 -1.57 -9.55
N ASN A 171 -1.51 -2.30 -8.77
CA ASN A 171 -0.26 -2.90 -9.21
C ASN A 171 -0.18 -4.37 -8.81
N TYR A 172 0.40 -5.18 -9.68
CA TYR A 172 0.91 -6.50 -9.31
C TYR A 172 2.07 -6.35 -8.33
N ILE A 173 2.06 -7.18 -7.29
CA ILE A 173 3.09 -7.23 -6.27
C ILE A 173 3.64 -8.65 -6.20
N ARG A 174 4.96 -8.76 -6.18
CA ARG A 174 5.68 -10.02 -6.01
C ARG A 174 5.57 -10.54 -4.58
N GLY A 175 5.65 -11.87 -4.45
CA GLY A 175 5.60 -12.57 -3.17
C GLY A 175 6.95 -13.01 -2.65
N TYR A 176 6.92 -13.90 -1.65
CA TYR A 176 8.10 -14.56 -1.13
C TYR A 176 8.90 -15.26 -2.26
N GLY A 177 10.22 -15.17 -2.19
CA GLY A 177 11.11 -15.69 -3.25
C GLY A 177 11.00 -14.95 -4.59
N GLY A 178 10.31 -13.80 -4.65
CA GLY A 178 10.07 -13.07 -5.88
C GLY A 178 9.00 -13.69 -6.78
N GLN A 179 8.10 -14.51 -6.22
CA GLN A 179 6.96 -15.07 -6.94
C GLN A 179 6.18 -13.96 -7.66
N ASP A 180 6.10 -14.04 -8.99
CA ASP A 180 5.42 -13.02 -9.77
C ASP A 180 3.91 -13.03 -9.50
N LYS A 181 3.30 -11.84 -9.50
CA LYS A 181 1.86 -11.62 -9.32
C LYS A 181 1.24 -12.40 -8.13
N ALA A 182 1.94 -12.49 -7.00
CA ALA A 182 1.39 -13.10 -5.80
C ALA A 182 0.24 -12.28 -5.20
N TYR A 183 0.27 -10.96 -5.39
CA TYR A 183 -0.78 -10.05 -4.94
C TYR A 183 -1.11 -8.99 -5.98
N ILE A 184 -2.25 -8.35 -5.78
CA ILE A 184 -2.56 -7.03 -6.34
C ILE A 184 -2.76 -6.06 -5.18
N ALA A 185 -1.97 -4.99 -5.15
CA ALA A 185 -2.21 -3.86 -4.26
C ALA A 185 -3.04 -2.80 -4.99
N THR A 186 -4.20 -2.44 -4.44
CA THR A 186 -5.12 -1.47 -5.06
C THR A 186 -5.70 -0.51 -4.03
N GLN A 187 -6.21 0.64 -4.49
CA GLN A 187 -6.93 1.58 -3.64
C GLN A 187 -8.32 1.04 -3.25
N GLY A 188 -8.93 1.63 -2.22
CA GLY A 188 -10.32 1.36 -1.87
C GLY A 188 -11.25 1.87 -2.98
N PRO A 189 -12.12 1.01 -3.55
CA PRO A 189 -13.00 1.41 -4.65
C PRO A 189 -13.75 2.72 -4.37
N MET A 190 -13.92 3.51 -5.43
CA MET A 190 -14.77 4.71 -5.47
C MET A 190 -16.07 4.36 -6.20
N PRO A 191 -17.15 5.17 -6.08
CA PRO A 191 -18.42 4.85 -6.75
C PRO A 191 -18.27 4.57 -8.25
N ASN A 192 -17.41 5.34 -8.93
CA ASN A 192 -17.14 5.22 -10.36
C ASN A 192 -16.08 4.17 -10.73
N THR A 193 -15.51 3.44 -9.77
CA THR A 193 -14.51 2.39 -10.02
C THR A 193 -14.90 1.04 -9.43
N VAL A 194 -16.14 0.87 -8.95
CA VAL A 194 -16.63 -0.42 -8.44
C VAL A 194 -16.68 -1.47 -9.55
N SER A 195 -17.19 -1.10 -10.73
CA SER A 195 -17.23 -2.01 -11.88
C SER A 195 -15.82 -2.38 -12.35
N ASP A 196 -14.90 -1.41 -12.40
CA ASP A 196 -13.48 -1.66 -12.73
C ASP A 196 -12.83 -2.64 -11.74
N PHE A 197 -13.14 -2.52 -10.45
CA PHE A 197 -12.62 -3.41 -9.41
C PHE A 197 -13.10 -4.85 -9.60
N TRP A 198 -14.38 -5.05 -9.91
CA TRP A 198 -14.91 -6.39 -10.18
C TRP A 198 -14.42 -6.97 -11.51
N GLU A 199 -14.18 -6.13 -12.52
CA GLU A 199 -13.52 -6.54 -13.76
C GLU A 199 -12.10 -7.04 -13.49
N MET A 200 -11.33 -6.34 -12.67
CA MET A 200 -10.00 -6.78 -12.23
C MET A 200 -10.05 -8.12 -11.49
N VAL A 201 -10.96 -8.26 -10.52
CA VAL A 201 -11.12 -9.51 -9.74
C VAL A 201 -11.45 -10.69 -10.67
N TRP A 202 -12.33 -10.47 -11.65
CA TRP A 202 -12.69 -11.49 -12.62
C TRP A 202 -11.52 -11.83 -13.57
N GLN A 203 -10.93 -10.83 -14.21
CA GLN A 203 -9.84 -10.99 -15.18
C GLN A 203 -8.64 -11.73 -14.58
N GLU A 204 -8.26 -11.37 -13.36
CA GLU A 204 -7.08 -11.91 -12.70
C GLU A 204 -7.36 -13.23 -12.00
N GLU A 205 -8.58 -13.75 -12.09
CA GLU A 205 -9.00 -14.99 -11.45
C GLU A 205 -8.73 -14.99 -9.95
N ALA A 206 -8.87 -13.82 -9.32
CA ALA A 206 -8.60 -13.64 -7.91
C ALA A 206 -9.60 -14.43 -7.07
N THR A 207 -9.09 -15.22 -6.13
CA THR A 207 -9.90 -16.06 -5.22
C THR A 207 -10.01 -15.50 -3.82
N LEU A 208 -9.23 -14.46 -3.49
CA LEU A 208 -9.20 -13.86 -2.17
C LEU A 208 -9.04 -12.33 -2.24
N ILE A 209 -9.90 -11.62 -1.50
CA ILE A 209 -9.80 -10.17 -1.27
C ILE A 209 -9.57 -9.91 0.22
N ILE A 210 -8.56 -9.10 0.53
CA ILE A 210 -8.25 -8.60 1.88
C ILE A 210 -8.48 -7.10 1.93
N MET A 211 -9.48 -6.69 2.71
CA MET A 211 -9.85 -5.30 2.96
C MET A 211 -9.35 -4.86 4.35
N LEU A 212 -8.46 -3.88 4.39
CA LEU A 212 -7.79 -3.42 5.62
C LEU A 212 -8.26 -2.04 6.08
N THR A 213 -9.49 -1.64 5.75
CA THR A 213 -10.03 -0.31 6.10
C THR A 213 -11.50 -0.39 6.44
N GLN A 214 -11.95 0.48 7.32
CA GLN A 214 -13.37 0.78 7.43
C GLN A 214 -13.83 1.65 6.26
N LEU A 215 -15.14 1.68 6.00
CA LEU A 215 -15.72 2.54 4.97
C LEU A 215 -15.50 4.03 5.25
N ARG A 216 -15.58 4.41 6.53
CA ARG A 216 -15.41 5.79 7.00
C ARG A 216 -14.56 5.84 8.27
N GLU A 217 -13.60 6.75 8.27
CA GLU A 217 -12.69 7.04 9.38
C GLU A 217 -12.58 8.57 9.51
N GLY A 218 -13.70 9.22 9.88
CA GLY A 218 -13.89 10.67 9.78
C GLY A 218 -14.15 11.16 8.35
N LYS A 219 -13.37 10.67 7.37
CA LYS A 219 -13.59 10.84 5.92
C LYS A 219 -13.94 9.50 5.27
N GLU A 220 -14.54 9.54 4.10
CA GLU A 220 -14.73 8.33 3.28
C GLU A 220 -13.37 7.76 2.87
N LYS A 221 -13.18 6.46 3.11
CA LYS A 221 -11.97 5.70 2.80
C LYS A 221 -12.22 4.67 1.71
N CYS A 222 -13.43 4.13 1.66
CA CYS A 222 -13.84 3.12 0.70
C CYS A 222 -15.37 3.15 0.59
N VAL A 223 -15.92 2.87 -0.59
CA VAL A 223 -17.36 2.61 -0.72
C VAL A 223 -17.66 1.15 -0.38
N HIS A 224 -18.92 0.86 -0.03
CA HIS A 224 -19.39 -0.50 0.11
C HIS A 224 -19.56 -1.08 -1.30
N TYR A 225 -18.63 -1.93 -1.73
CA TYR A 225 -18.56 -2.44 -3.11
C TYR A 225 -19.01 -3.90 -3.26
N TRP A 226 -19.51 -4.50 -2.17
CA TRP A 226 -20.06 -5.85 -2.15
C TRP A 226 -21.54 -5.80 -1.76
N PRO A 227 -22.35 -6.81 -2.09
CA PRO A 227 -23.78 -6.80 -1.79
C PRO A 227 -24.07 -7.23 -0.35
N THR A 228 -25.26 -6.91 0.14
CA THR A 228 -25.81 -7.55 1.36
C THR A 228 -26.22 -8.99 1.07
N GLU A 229 -26.89 -9.24 -0.07
CA GLU A 229 -27.29 -10.57 -0.53
C GLU A 229 -26.82 -10.80 -1.97
N GLU A 230 -27.32 -10.01 -2.91
CA GLU A 230 -26.93 -10.05 -4.33
C GLU A 230 -27.00 -8.65 -4.94
N GLU A 231 -26.04 -8.32 -5.80
CA GLU A 231 -26.05 -7.09 -6.61
C GLU A 231 -25.28 -7.31 -7.91
N THR A 232 -25.55 -6.47 -8.92
CA THR A 232 -24.86 -6.51 -10.21
C THR A 232 -24.00 -5.26 -10.36
N TYR A 233 -22.71 -5.46 -10.65
CA TYR A 233 -21.72 -4.42 -10.89
C TYR A 233 -21.21 -4.53 -12.32
N GLY A 234 -21.71 -3.67 -13.22
CA GLY A 234 -21.44 -3.82 -14.65
C GLY A 234 -21.96 -5.17 -15.16
N PRO A 235 -21.13 -6.01 -15.80
CA PRO A 235 -21.57 -7.33 -16.28
C PRO A 235 -21.45 -8.44 -15.20
N PHE A 236 -20.96 -8.13 -14.00
CA PHE A 236 -20.68 -9.10 -12.95
C PHE A 236 -21.81 -9.16 -11.94
N ARG A 237 -22.39 -10.34 -11.72
CA ARG A 237 -23.32 -10.58 -10.63
C ARG A 237 -22.57 -11.15 -9.44
N VAL A 238 -22.63 -10.48 -8.29
CA VAL A 238 -21.97 -10.91 -7.05
C VAL A 238 -23.04 -11.30 -6.05
N ARG A 239 -22.85 -12.43 -5.36
CA ARG A 239 -23.75 -12.93 -4.32
C ARG A 239 -22.96 -13.32 -3.08
N VAL A 240 -23.48 -12.99 -1.90
CA VAL A 240 -23.00 -13.47 -0.61
C VAL A 240 -23.62 -14.85 -0.33
N GLN A 241 -22.78 -15.85 -0.13
CA GLN A 241 -23.19 -17.21 0.22
C GLN A 241 -23.18 -17.44 1.73
N ASP A 242 -22.16 -16.92 2.41
CA ASP A 242 -21.98 -17.08 3.85
C ASP A 242 -21.22 -15.89 4.45
N VAL A 243 -21.48 -15.62 5.73
CA VAL A 243 -20.80 -14.58 6.50
C VAL A 243 -20.42 -15.15 7.86
N ARG A 244 -19.12 -15.14 8.16
CA ARG A 244 -18.57 -15.53 9.45
C ARG A 244 -17.93 -14.32 10.13
N GLU A 245 -18.49 -13.92 11.27
CA GLU A 245 -17.91 -12.90 12.12
C GLU A 245 -16.84 -13.49 13.04
N CYS A 246 -15.66 -12.90 13.02
CA CYS A 246 -14.58 -13.15 13.96
C CYS A 246 -14.33 -11.84 14.75
N PRO A 247 -13.66 -11.89 15.92
CA PRO A 247 -13.49 -10.71 16.76
C PRO A 247 -12.85 -9.50 16.06
N GLU A 248 -11.88 -9.73 15.16
CA GLU A 248 -11.13 -8.64 14.50
C GLU A 248 -11.38 -8.52 12.98
N TYR A 249 -12.12 -9.45 12.39
CA TYR A 249 -12.42 -9.46 10.97
C TYR A 249 -13.72 -10.21 10.65
N THR A 250 -14.33 -9.86 9.52
CA THR A 250 -15.48 -10.58 8.96
C THR A 250 -15.04 -11.30 7.70
N VAL A 251 -15.33 -12.59 7.61
CA VAL A 251 -15.10 -13.40 6.41
C VAL A 251 -16.42 -13.56 5.67
N ARG A 252 -16.43 -13.32 4.36
CA ARG A 252 -17.56 -13.59 3.47
C ARG A 252 -17.13 -14.59 2.41
N THR A 253 -17.99 -15.57 2.17
CA THR A 253 -17.89 -16.44 1.00
C THR A 253 -18.79 -15.83 -0.07
N LEU A 254 -18.20 -15.40 -1.18
CA LEU A 254 -18.86 -14.78 -2.30
C LEU A 254 -18.84 -15.69 -3.51
N THR A 255 -19.80 -15.49 -4.41
CA THR A 255 -19.73 -16.00 -5.78
C THR A 255 -19.82 -14.84 -6.74
N ILE A 256 -18.89 -14.78 -7.69
CA ILE A 256 -18.94 -13.86 -8.82
C ILE A 256 -19.34 -14.64 -10.08
N GLN A 257 -20.35 -14.15 -10.78
CA GLN A 257 -20.85 -14.74 -12.02
C GLN A 257 -20.71 -13.74 -13.16
N HIS A 258 -20.20 -14.22 -14.29
CA HIS A 258 -20.17 -13.50 -15.56
C HIS A 258 -20.56 -14.48 -16.67
N GLN A 259 -21.60 -14.15 -17.41
CA GLN A 259 -22.21 -15.06 -18.38
C GLN A 259 -22.56 -16.42 -17.73
N GLU A 260 -22.08 -17.53 -18.30
CA GLU A 260 -22.32 -18.89 -17.80
C GLU A 260 -21.29 -19.34 -16.76
N GLN A 261 -20.23 -18.56 -16.52
CA GLN A 261 -19.17 -18.91 -15.58
C GLN A 261 -19.47 -18.33 -14.18
N CYS A 262 -19.28 -19.15 -13.16
CA CYS A 262 -19.41 -18.77 -11.75
C CYS A 262 -18.16 -19.19 -10.99
N ARG A 263 -17.59 -18.28 -10.18
CA ARG A 263 -16.35 -18.49 -9.43
C ARG A 263 -16.58 -18.17 -7.96
N ALA A 264 -16.06 -19.01 -7.08
CA ALA A 264 -16.04 -18.74 -5.65
C ALA A 264 -14.93 -17.75 -5.31
N LEU A 265 -15.20 -16.87 -4.34
CA LEU A 265 -14.30 -15.81 -3.91
C LEU A 265 -14.44 -15.59 -2.41
N LYS A 266 -13.34 -15.59 -1.68
CA LYS A 266 -13.31 -15.25 -0.27
C LYS A 266 -13.02 -13.76 -0.10
N HIS A 267 -13.78 -13.09 0.77
CA HIS A 267 -13.57 -11.68 1.11
C HIS A 267 -13.37 -11.56 2.62
N ILE A 268 -12.30 -10.90 3.04
CA ILE A 268 -11.99 -10.67 4.46
C ILE A 268 -11.91 -9.17 4.72
N LEU A 269 -12.78 -8.67 5.59
CA LEU A 269 -12.75 -7.30 6.07
C LEU A 269 -12.12 -7.28 7.47
N PHE A 270 -10.91 -6.74 7.56
CA PHE A 270 -10.21 -6.53 8.83
C PHE A 270 -10.59 -5.17 9.41
N SER A 271 -11.33 -5.20 10.52
CA SER A 271 -11.96 -4.03 11.12
C SER A 271 -11.11 -3.35 12.19
N ALA A 272 -10.11 -4.05 12.71
CA ALA A 272 -9.28 -3.63 13.85
C ALA A 272 -8.05 -2.76 13.50
N TRP A 273 -8.04 -2.09 12.33
CA TRP A 273 -6.95 -1.21 11.91
C TRP A 273 -7.38 0.26 11.86
N PRO A 274 -7.01 1.09 12.86
CA PRO A 274 -7.32 2.53 12.86
C PRO A 274 -6.58 3.31 11.77
N ASP A 275 -7.19 4.41 11.31
CA ASP A 275 -6.64 5.27 10.26
C ASP A 275 -5.32 5.94 10.67
N HIS A 276 -4.35 5.99 9.74
CA HIS A 276 -3.01 6.57 9.93
C HIS A 276 -2.22 6.05 11.14
N GLN A 277 -2.62 4.92 11.72
CA GLN A 277 -2.02 4.33 12.91
C GLN A 277 -1.67 2.87 12.65
N THR A 278 -1.05 2.24 13.65
CA THR A 278 -0.85 0.80 13.73
C THR A 278 -1.95 0.19 14.60
N PRO A 279 -2.31 -1.09 14.41
CA PRO A 279 -3.19 -1.79 15.35
C PRO A 279 -2.61 -1.75 16.77
N GLU A 280 -3.47 -1.72 17.79
CA GLU A 280 -3.05 -1.69 19.21
C GLU A 280 -2.20 -2.91 19.61
N SER A 281 -2.33 -4.01 18.88
CA SER A 281 -1.57 -5.24 19.06
C SER A 281 -1.30 -5.92 17.72
N ALA A 282 -0.19 -6.65 17.63
CA ALA A 282 0.17 -7.42 16.44
C ALA A 282 -0.61 -8.74 16.31
N GLY A 283 -1.16 -9.28 17.41
CA GLY A 283 -1.89 -10.54 17.45
C GLY A 283 -3.03 -10.65 16.42
N PRO A 284 -3.95 -9.68 16.32
CA PRO A 284 -4.98 -9.63 15.28
C PRO A 284 -4.46 -9.75 13.85
N LEU A 285 -3.36 -9.06 13.53
CA LEU A 285 -2.76 -9.10 12.19
C LEU A 285 -2.16 -10.48 11.90
N LEU A 286 -1.49 -11.10 12.87
CA LEU A 286 -0.97 -12.46 12.73
C LEU A 286 -2.10 -13.49 12.56
N ARG A 287 -3.23 -13.33 13.28
CA ARG A 287 -4.42 -14.17 13.08
C ARG A 287 -5.01 -14.02 11.68
N LEU A 288 -5.02 -12.81 11.13
CA LEU A 288 -5.41 -12.58 9.75
C LEU A 288 -4.44 -13.27 8.76
N VAL A 289 -3.12 -13.17 8.99
CA VAL A 289 -2.13 -13.89 8.17
C VAL A 289 -2.38 -15.40 8.23
N ALA A 290 -2.61 -15.97 9.41
CA ALA A 290 -2.92 -17.39 9.55
C ALA A 290 -4.24 -17.80 8.86
N GLU A 291 -5.28 -16.94 8.90
CA GLU A 291 -6.53 -17.16 8.16
C GLU A 291 -6.32 -17.21 6.64
N VAL A 292 -5.36 -16.43 6.13
CA VAL A 292 -5.00 -16.41 4.71
C VAL A 292 -4.14 -17.60 4.31
N GLU A 293 -3.15 -17.97 5.13
CA GLU A 293 -2.28 -19.12 4.84
C GLU A 293 -3.02 -20.46 4.96
N ASP A 294 -3.99 -20.57 5.86
CA ASP A 294 -4.81 -21.80 6.01
C ASP A 294 -5.98 -21.87 4.99
N SER A 295 -6.10 -20.89 4.09
CA SER A 295 -7.18 -20.83 3.10
C SER A 295 -6.93 -21.80 1.94
N PRO A 296 -7.85 -22.72 1.60
CA PRO A 296 -7.68 -23.59 0.43
C PRO A 296 -7.43 -22.83 -0.88
N GLU A 297 -7.98 -21.61 -0.96
CA GLU A 297 -7.83 -20.69 -2.08
C GLU A 297 -6.38 -20.27 -2.31
N THR A 298 -5.55 -20.18 -1.27
CA THR A 298 -4.12 -19.82 -1.43
C THR A 298 -3.25 -21.01 -1.82
N ALA A 299 -3.71 -22.24 -1.54
CA ALA A 299 -3.01 -23.47 -1.93
C ALA A 299 -3.31 -23.90 -3.38
N THR A 300 -4.49 -23.53 -3.91
CA THR A 300 -5.00 -24.05 -5.20
C THR A 300 -5.18 -23.00 -6.29
N SER A 301 -5.20 -21.71 -5.95
CA SER A 301 -5.41 -20.65 -6.92
C SER A 301 -4.13 -20.26 -7.66
N SER A 302 -4.27 -20.05 -8.96
CA SER A 302 -3.26 -19.42 -9.82
C SER A 302 -3.32 -17.89 -9.82
N GLY A 303 -4.38 -17.29 -9.28
CA GLY A 303 -4.61 -15.84 -9.30
C GLY A 303 -4.03 -15.09 -8.08
N PRO A 304 -3.73 -13.78 -8.22
CA PRO A 304 -3.23 -12.95 -7.13
C PRO A 304 -4.26 -12.76 -6.01
N ILE A 305 -3.76 -12.61 -4.78
CA ILE A 305 -4.57 -12.11 -3.67
C ILE A 305 -4.73 -10.60 -3.82
N VAL A 306 -5.97 -10.10 -3.90
CA VAL A 306 -6.23 -8.67 -3.94
C VAL A 306 -6.20 -8.10 -2.54
N VAL A 307 -5.32 -7.14 -2.27
CA VAL A 307 -5.19 -6.47 -0.97
C VAL A 307 -5.42 -4.98 -1.15
N HIS A 308 -6.34 -4.41 -0.38
CA HIS A 308 -6.62 -2.99 -0.45
C HIS A 308 -6.87 -2.36 0.92
N CYS A 309 -6.67 -1.04 0.97
CA CYS A 309 -7.09 -0.20 2.07
C CYS A 309 -7.78 1.05 1.50
N SER A 310 -7.47 2.25 1.97
CA SER A 310 -7.92 3.49 1.32
C SER A 310 -7.05 3.85 0.10
N ALA A 311 -5.75 4.07 0.32
CA ALA A 311 -4.80 4.44 -0.74
C ALA A 311 -4.10 3.25 -1.42
N GLY A 312 -4.20 2.06 -0.82
CA GLY A 312 -3.56 0.85 -1.34
C GLY A 312 -2.04 0.80 -1.17
N ILE A 313 -1.47 1.50 -0.17
CA ILE A 313 -0.01 1.54 0.05
C ILE A 313 0.44 1.34 1.51
N GLY A 314 -0.16 2.04 2.49
CA GLY A 314 0.25 1.95 3.91
C GLY A 314 -0.12 0.61 4.54
N ARG A 315 -1.39 0.45 4.95
CA ARG A 315 -1.92 -0.79 5.56
C ARG A 315 -1.73 -2.02 4.65
N THR A 316 -1.96 -1.84 3.34
CA THR A 316 -1.71 -2.84 2.30
C THR A 316 -0.25 -3.31 2.30
N GLY A 317 0.70 -2.37 2.30
CA GLY A 317 2.13 -2.68 2.37
C GLY A 317 2.49 -3.40 3.66
N CYS A 318 1.96 -2.96 4.80
CA CYS A 318 2.22 -3.60 6.08
C CYS A 318 1.72 -5.06 6.11
N PHE A 319 0.51 -5.33 5.61
CA PHE A 319 -0.03 -6.70 5.56
C PHE A 319 0.82 -7.59 4.65
N ILE A 320 1.11 -7.15 3.42
CA ILE A 320 1.88 -7.93 2.46
C ILE A 320 3.31 -8.18 3.00
N ALA A 321 3.96 -7.15 3.54
CA ALA A 321 5.29 -7.29 4.13
C ALA A 321 5.30 -8.23 5.34
N THR A 322 4.26 -8.17 6.19
CA THR A 322 4.11 -9.09 7.32
C THR A 322 4.00 -10.53 6.83
N ARG A 323 3.17 -10.80 5.82
CA ARG A 323 3.01 -12.14 5.26
C ARG A 323 4.31 -12.67 4.67
N ILE A 324 4.99 -11.88 3.83
CA ILE A 324 6.29 -12.26 3.24
C ILE A 324 7.34 -12.49 4.34
N GLY A 325 7.39 -11.64 5.36
CA GLY A 325 8.32 -11.79 6.48
C GLY A 325 8.05 -13.03 7.33
N CYS A 326 6.78 -13.40 7.54
CA CYS A 326 6.41 -14.64 8.21
C CYS A 326 6.84 -15.87 7.39
N GLN A 327 6.71 -15.81 6.06
CA GLN A 327 7.18 -16.85 5.14
C GLN A 327 8.71 -16.97 5.17
N GLN A 328 9.46 -15.85 5.17
CA GLN A 328 10.93 -15.84 5.35
C GLN A 328 11.33 -16.48 6.68
N LEU A 329 10.75 -16.05 7.80
CA LEU A 329 11.07 -16.60 9.13
C LEU A 329 10.79 -18.10 9.21
N LYS A 330 9.66 -18.57 8.69
CA LYS A 330 9.29 -19.99 8.72
C LYS A 330 10.20 -20.85 7.84
N ALA A 331 10.63 -20.34 6.69
CA ALA A 331 11.42 -21.11 5.72
C ALA A 331 12.94 -21.02 5.94
N GLN A 332 13.44 -19.91 6.49
CA GLN A 332 14.87 -19.57 6.50
C GLN A 332 15.41 -19.27 7.90
N GLY A 333 14.56 -19.07 8.92
CA GLY A 333 15.01 -18.67 10.26
C GLY A 333 15.54 -17.23 10.34
N GLU A 334 15.40 -16.45 9.28
CA GLU A 334 15.78 -15.04 9.19
C GLU A 334 14.77 -14.24 8.39
N VAL A 335 14.82 -12.91 8.48
CA VAL A 335 13.97 -11.99 7.72
C VAL A 335 14.73 -10.73 7.33
N ASP A 336 14.58 -10.31 6.08
CA ASP A 336 15.11 -9.05 5.58
C ASP A 336 13.97 -8.04 5.37
N VAL A 337 13.60 -7.34 6.45
CA VAL A 337 12.50 -6.37 6.43
C VAL A 337 12.80 -5.21 5.48
N LEU A 338 14.05 -4.74 5.44
CA LEU A 338 14.48 -3.67 4.54
C LEU A 338 14.33 -4.11 3.08
N GLY A 339 14.85 -5.29 2.75
CA GLY A 339 14.77 -5.88 1.41
C GLY A 339 13.31 -6.10 0.97
N ILE A 340 12.44 -6.58 1.86
CA ILE A 340 11.00 -6.73 1.60
C ILE A 340 10.38 -5.38 1.23
N VAL A 341 10.58 -4.33 2.05
CA VAL A 341 9.97 -3.02 1.79
C VAL A 341 10.53 -2.39 0.51
N CYS A 342 11.83 -2.53 0.25
CA CYS A 342 12.45 -2.10 -0.99
C CYS A 342 11.82 -2.79 -2.21
N GLN A 343 11.60 -4.10 -2.14
CA GLN A 343 10.94 -4.88 -3.19
C GLN A 343 9.49 -4.40 -3.41
N LEU A 344 8.71 -4.21 -2.34
CA LEU A 344 7.35 -3.70 -2.44
C LEU A 344 7.30 -2.32 -3.09
N ARG A 345 8.26 -1.44 -2.79
CA ARG A 345 8.34 -0.11 -3.40
C ARG A 345 8.79 -0.12 -4.85
N LEU A 346 9.52 -1.14 -5.30
CA LEU A 346 9.74 -1.35 -6.75
C LEU A 346 8.43 -1.66 -7.48
N ASP A 347 7.54 -2.41 -6.83
CA ASP A 347 6.29 -2.85 -7.45
C ASP A 347 5.18 -1.79 -7.35
N ARG A 348 5.09 -1.07 -6.22
CA ARG A 348 4.16 0.06 -6.04
C ARG A 348 4.77 1.12 -5.12
N GLY A 349 4.84 2.35 -5.61
CA GLY A 349 5.43 3.48 -4.90
C GLY A 349 4.73 3.75 -3.57
N GLY A 350 5.52 3.99 -2.53
CA GLY A 350 5.04 4.38 -1.20
C GLY A 350 4.49 3.26 -0.33
N MET A 351 4.67 1.98 -0.72
CA MET A 351 4.34 0.84 0.13
C MET A 351 5.02 0.97 1.49
N ILE A 352 4.21 0.84 2.56
CA ILE A 352 4.52 1.26 3.93
C ILE A 352 4.82 2.77 4.01
N GLN A 353 3.91 3.51 4.64
CA GLN A 353 3.87 4.98 4.54
C GLN A 353 4.60 5.70 5.67
N THR A 354 4.71 5.11 6.86
CA THR A 354 5.25 5.81 8.04
C THR A 354 6.29 4.96 8.77
N ALA A 355 7.16 5.62 9.54
CA ALA A 355 8.17 4.95 10.35
C ALA A 355 7.52 4.07 11.44
N GLU A 356 6.39 4.51 11.99
CA GLU A 356 5.62 3.73 12.98
C GLU A 356 5.10 2.43 12.39
N GLN A 357 4.64 2.45 11.13
CA GLN A 357 4.24 1.24 10.41
C GLN A 357 5.43 0.29 10.19
N TYR A 358 6.61 0.82 9.88
CA TYR A 358 7.84 0.05 9.70
C TYR A 358 8.34 -0.56 11.01
N GLN A 359 8.26 0.18 12.12
CA GLN A 359 8.54 -0.32 13.47
C GLN A 359 7.52 -1.39 13.90
N PHE A 360 6.25 -1.18 13.60
CA PHE A 360 5.20 -2.17 13.90
C PHE A 360 5.39 -3.46 13.10
N LEU A 361 5.88 -3.39 11.86
CA LEU A 361 6.25 -4.58 11.09
C LEU A 361 7.33 -5.40 11.81
N HIS A 362 8.39 -4.75 12.31
CA HIS A 362 9.42 -5.42 13.11
C HIS A 362 8.85 -6.06 14.38
N HIS A 363 8.00 -5.32 15.12
CA HIS A 363 7.34 -5.84 16.31
C HIS A 363 6.46 -7.07 16.00
N THR A 364 5.70 -7.02 14.91
CA THR A 364 4.81 -8.09 14.46
C THR A 364 5.60 -9.35 14.10
N LEU A 365 6.70 -9.19 13.37
CA LEU A 365 7.57 -10.30 12.99
C LEU A 365 8.32 -10.89 14.19
N ALA A 366 8.72 -10.06 15.16
CA ALA A 366 9.31 -10.55 16.41
C ALA A 366 8.32 -11.39 17.23
N LEU A 367 7.05 -10.97 17.28
CA LEU A 367 5.98 -11.74 17.92
C LEU A 367 5.76 -13.08 17.21
N PHE A 368 5.71 -13.09 15.87
CA PHE A 368 5.60 -14.31 15.09
C PHE A 368 6.81 -15.25 15.30
N ALA A 369 8.03 -14.71 15.30
CA ALA A 369 9.25 -15.45 15.60
C ALA A 369 9.20 -16.13 16.98
N ALA A 370 8.53 -15.52 17.98
CA ALA A 370 8.35 -16.14 19.30
C ALA A 370 7.37 -17.31 19.32
N GLN A 371 6.53 -17.44 18.30
CA GLN A 371 5.50 -18.47 18.17
C GLN A 371 5.96 -19.67 17.34
N LEU A 372 7.07 -19.55 16.61
CA LEU A 372 7.65 -20.66 15.86
C LEU A 372 8.20 -21.73 16.82
N PRO A 373 8.17 -23.03 16.47
CA PRO A 373 8.79 -24.09 17.26
C PRO A 373 10.27 -23.76 17.52
N GLU A 374 10.81 -24.15 18.67
CA GLU A 374 12.26 -24.08 18.87
C GLU A 374 12.95 -24.95 17.82
N GLU A 375 14.01 -24.43 17.19
CA GLU A 375 14.83 -25.28 16.34
C GLU A 375 15.43 -26.39 17.22
N PRO A 376 15.41 -27.65 16.77
CA PRO A 376 16.12 -28.70 17.47
C PRO A 376 17.58 -28.27 17.60
N SER A 377 18.08 -28.18 18.83
CA SER A 377 19.49 -27.91 19.08
C SER A 377 20.34 -28.96 18.35
N PRO A 378 21.39 -28.55 17.61
CA PRO A 378 22.22 -29.47 16.84
C PRO A 378 22.92 -30.53 17.69
#